data_AF-A0A1S9PET9-F1
#
_entry.id   AF-A0A1S9PET9-F1
#
_cell.length_a   1.000
_cell.length_b   1.000
_cell.length_c   1.000
_cell.angle_alpha   90.00
_cell.angle_beta   90.00
_cell.angle_gamma   90.00
#
_symmetry.space_group_name_H-M   'P 1'
#
loop_
_entity.id
_entity.type
_entity.pdbx_description
1 polymer ?
#
loop_
_entity_poly.entity_id
_entity_poly.type
_entity_poly.pdbx_seq_one_letter_code
_entity_poly.pdbx_strand_id
1 'polypeptide(L)'
;MKKLLFLSFALTIISLGALAQIVNFPSVNTADSHVTVIKKVETGKQYTVVTFDHYATHDSSWVVLNKEIYLQTDAGNKHYNFIKAEGVAVAPETRHTLTKAGDKVSFKVYFEKIPAGTKSIDIIEHAGKRDDGISFFNFYGVDLTHSNASAQEVKITEVVLAPPPATIQIDGDSVPVDTSGLSGLMSSFGPMYASMVKSMMDAQLSFYKQPGKITELAKLNKQYYDALVKEGFTKEEALKIITTESLLPKAAATSGK
;
A
#
# COMPACT_ATOMS: atom_id res chain seq x y z
N MET A 1 -55.63 9.68 52.61
CA MET A 1 -54.22 9.93 52.99
C MET A 1 -53.36 9.26 51.91
N LYS A 2 -53.09 9.91 50.77
CA LYS A 2 -51.83 10.62 50.48
C LYS A 2 -50.64 10.05 51.27
N LYS A 3 -49.69 9.39 50.58
CA LYS A 3 -48.28 9.80 50.51
C LYS A 3 -47.43 8.78 49.71
N LEU A 4 -46.80 9.32 48.67
CA LEU A 4 -45.50 9.00 48.08
C LEU A 4 -45.10 7.54 47.82
N LEU A 5 -45.03 7.19 46.54
CA LEU A 5 -43.93 6.38 46.04
C LEU A 5 -43.44 6.97 44.72
N PHE A 6 -42.35 7.74 44.80
CA PHE A 6 -41.52 8.07 43.66
C PHE A 6 -40.90 6.76 43.16
N LEU A 7 -41.15 6.41 41.89
CA LEU A 7 -40.19 5.59 41.18
C LEU A 7 -39.97 6.21 39.79
N SER A 8 -38.86 6.95 39.73
CA SER A 8 -38.28 7.57 38.56
C SER A 8 -38.20 6.55 37.42
N PHE A 9 -39.03 6.71 36.40
CA PHE A 9 -38.83 6.05 35.11
C PHE A 9 -37.73 6.84 34.39
N ALA A 10 -36.47 6.60 34.80
CA ALA A 10 -35.31 7.05 34.08
C ALA A 10 -35.33 6.34 32.72
N LEU A 11 -35.90 7.01 31.73
CA LEU A 11 -35.84 6.66 30.33
C LEU A 11 -34.40 6.89 29.85
N THR A 12 -33.49 6.00 30.24
CA THR A 12 -32.18 5.85 29.60
C THR A 12 -32.41 5.24 28.22
N ILE A 13 -32.85 6.08 27.27
CA ILE A 13 -32.56 5.85 25.86
C ILE A 13 -31.04 5.93 25.75
N ILE A 14 -30.38 4.79 25.92
CA ILE A 14 -29.01 4.60 25.48
C ILE A 14 -29.10 4.64 23.97
N SER A 15 -29.04 5.83 23.38
CA SER A 15 -28.74 5.96 21.96
C SER A 15 -27.33 5.42 21.78
N LEU A 16 -27.21 4.11 21.48
CA LEU A 16 -26.02 3.58 20.84
C LEU A 16 -25.92 4.30 19.50
N GLY A 17 -25.29 5.48 19.51
CA GLY A 17 -24.83 6.09 18.28
C GLY A 17 -23.88 5.08 17.66
N ALA A 18 -24.27 4.51 16.53
CA ALA A 18 -23.33 3.80 15.68
C ALA A 18 -22.18 4.78 15.41
N LEU A 19 -21.05 4.57 16.08
CA LEU A 19 -19.87 5.39 15.93
C LEU A 19 -19.43 5.28 14.47
N ALA A 20 -19.14 6.42 13.86
CA ALA A 20 -18.57 6.41 12.53
C ALA A 20 -17.21 5.71 12.61
N GLN A 21 -17.03 4.64 11.84
CA GLN A 21 -15.78 3.91 11.77
C GLN A 21 -14.90 4.59 10.71
N ILE A 22 -13.71 5.05 11.10
CA ILE A 22 -12.75 5.67 10.20
C ILE A 22 -11.48 4.84 10.19
N VAL A 23 -11.04 4.48 8.99
CA VAL A 23 -9.85 3.66 8.76
C VAL A 23 -8.96 4.38 7.77
N ASN A 24 -7.79 4.81 8.23
CA ASN A 24 -6.81 5.49 7.39
C ASN A 24 -5.81 4.48 6.84
N PHE A 25 -5.54 4.56 5.54
CA PHE A 25 -4.61 3.67 4.83
C PHE A 25 -4.86 2.19 5.16
N PRO A 26 -6.06 1.65 4.89
CA PRO A 26 -6.35 0.25 5.15
C PRO A 26 -5.37 -0.64 4.39
N SER A 27 -5.04 -1.81 4.96
CA SER A 27 -4.32 -2.83 4.19
C SER A 27 -5.26 -3.39 3.12
N VAL A 28 -4.69 -3.71 1.96
CA VAL A 28 -5.40 -4.31 0.84
C VAL A 28 -4.70 -5.61 0.49
N ASN A 29 -5.44 -6.71 0.37
CA ASN A 29 -4.86 -8.00 0.03
C ASN A 29 -4.43 -8.05 -1.45
N THR A 30 -5.33 -7.66 -2.34
CA THR A 30 -5.08 -7.66 -3.78
C THR A 30 -5.78 -6.48 -4.44
N ALA A 31 -5.15 -5.87 -5.44
CA ALA A 31 -5.76 -4.80 -6.22
C ALA A 31 -5.38 -4.94 -7.69
N ASP A 32 -6.31 -4.60 -8.59
CA ASP A 32 -6.05 -4.63 -10.03
C ASP A 32 -5.25 -3.40 -10.49
N SER A 33 -5.40 -2.28 -9.80
CA SER A 33 -4.73 -1.02 -10.11
C SER A 33 -3.48 -0.81 -9.23
N HIS A 34 -2.32 -0.68 -9.85
CA HIS A 34 -1.05 -0.37 -9.15
C HIS A 34 -0.81 1.12 -8.91
N VAL A 35 -1.63 1.98 -9.51
CA VAL A 35 -1.45 3.45 -9.52
C VAL A 35 -2.50 4.18 -8.69
N THR A 36 -3.39 3.43 -8.04
CA THR A 36 -4.45 3.95 -7.19
C THR A 36 -4.32 3.32 -5.83
N VAL A 37 -4.39 4.13 -4.78
CA VAL A 37 -4.31 3.67 -3.39
C VAL A 37 -5.53 4.16 -2.60
N ILE A 38 -5.97 3.35 -1.64
CA ILE A 38 -7.03 3.73 -0.72
C ILE A 38 -6.41 4.53 0.42
N LYS A 39 -6.76 5.82 0.52
CA LYS A 39 -6.30 6.70 1.60
C LYS A 39 -7.11 6.54 2.86
N LYS A 40 -8.43 6.34 2.72
CA LYS A 40 -9.34 6.34 3.85
C LYS A 40 -10.65 5.63 3.51
N VAL A 41 -11.17 4.85 4.46
CA VAL A 41 -12.55 4.35 4.45
C VAL A 41 -13.28 4.92 5.66
N GLU A 42 -14.46 5.47 5.45
CA GLU A 42 -15.31 6.07 6.48
C GLU A 42 -16.72 5.50 6.40
N THR A 43 -17.12 4.73 7.40
CA THR A 43 -18.49 4.19 7.54
C THR A 43 -19.29 5.13 8.43
N GLY A 44 -20.04 6.04 7.81
CA GLY A 44 -20.85 7.04 8.48
C GLY A 44 -22.27 6.57 8.82
N LYS A 45 -23.12 7.53 9.18
CA LYS A 45 -24.53 7.24 9.51
C LYS A 45 -25.38 6.89 8.30
N GLN A 46 -25.09 7.52 7.14
CA GLN A 46 -25.88 7.40 5.91
C GLN A 46 -25.12 6.68 4.78
N TYR A 47 -23.80 6.82 4.73
CA TYR A 47 -22.97 6.35 3.63
C TYR A 47 -21.70 5.69 4.14
N THR A 48 -21.14 4.81 3.30
CA THR A 48 -19.73 4.43 3.37
C THR A 48 -18.97 5.21 2.32
N VAL A 49 -17.89 5.87 2.71
CA VAL A 49 -17.09 6.73 1.83
C VAL A 49 -15.69 6.17 1.71
N VAL A 50 -15.23 5.95 0.48
CA VAL A 50 -13.86 5.55 0.20
C VAL A 50 -13.14 6.70 -0.48
N THR A 51 -11.98 7.09 0.07
CA THR A 51 -11.11 8.13 -0.49
C THR A 51 -9.92 7.48 -1.17
N PHE A 52 -9.67 7.83 -2.42
CA PHE A 52 -8.60 7.32 -3.25
C PHE A 52 -7.60 8.42 -3.60
N ASP A 53 -6.33 8.04 -3.73
CA ASP A 53 -5.31 8.82 -4.44
C ASP A 53 -4.93 8.03 -5.70
N HIS A 54 -5.04 8.65 -6.88
CA HIS A 54 -4.64 8.08 -8.17
C HIS A 54 -3.50 8.90 -8.77
N TYR A 55 -2.48 8.21 -9.28
CA TYR A 55 -1.24 8.79 -9.78
C TYR A 55 -1.10 8.57 -11.29
N ALA A 56 -0.78 9.63 -12.03
CA ALA A 56 -0.47 9.54 -13.44
C ALA A 56 0.87 8.84 -13.68
N THR A 57 0.91 7.80 -14.50
CA THR A 57 2.17 7.15 -14.91
C THR A 57 2.84 7.84 -16.08
N HIS A 58 2.06 8.53 -16.91
CA HIS A 58 2.51 9.24 -18.10
C HIS A 58 1.81 10.60 -18.22
N ASP A 59 2.37 11.49 -19.03
CA ASP A 59 1.71 12.74 -19.40
C ASP A 59 0.37 12.46 -20.07
N SER A 60 -0.64 13.30 -19.79
CA SER A 60 -2.01 13.12 -20.29
C SER A 60 -2.69 11.79 -19.87
N SER A 61 -2.23 11.15 -18.78
CA SER A 61 -2.95 10.03 -18.16
C SER A 61 -4.34 10.48 -17.76
N TRP A 62 -5.29 9.55 -17.70
CA TRP A 62 -6.67 9.90 -17.39
C TRP A 62 -7.29 8.86 -16.48
N VAL A 63 -8.29 9.31 -15.72
CA VAL A 63 -9.07 8.46 -14.83
C VAL A 63 -10.56 8.73 -15.03
N VAL A 64 -11.34 7.66 -14.98
CA VAL A 64 -12.81 7.69 -15.00
C VAL A 64 -13.32 6.56 -14.12
N LEU A 65 -14.37 6.82 -13.35
CA LEU A 65 -15.03 5.84 -12.50
C LEU A 65 -16.29 5.31 -13.19
N ASN A 66 -16.53 4.01 -13.16
CA ASN A 66 -17.81 3.43 -13.55
C ASN A 66 -18.80 3.46 -12.37
N LYS A 67 -20.03 3.91 -12.62
CA LYS A 67 -21.13 3.95 -11.65
C LYS A 67 -21.60 2.57 -11.17
N GLU A 68 -21.19 1.51 -11.86
CA GLU A 68 -21.51 0.12 -11.47
C GLU A 68 -20.65 -0.39 -10.31
N ILE A 69 -19.69 0.42 -9.84
CA ILE A 69 -18.86 0.09 -8.68
C ILE A 69 -19.70 -0.13 -7.42
N TYR A 70 -19.36 -1.17 -6.64
CA TYR A 70 -20.05 -1.52 -5.41
C TYR A 70 -19.08 -2.02 -4.34
N LEU A 71 -19.55 -2.04 -3.08
CA LEU A 71 -18.88 -2.73 -1.99
C LEU A 71 -19.51 -4.10 -1.74
N GLN A 72 -18.69 -5.07 -1.37
CA GLN A 72 -19.10 -6.34 -0.83
C GLN A 72 -18.42 -6.55 0.53
N THR A 73 -19.13 -7.14 1.50
CA THR A 73 -18.65 -7.28 2.89
C THR A 73 -18.33 -8.74 3.22
N ASP A 74 -17.58 -8.96 4.30
CA ASP A 74 -17.34 -10.31 4.88
C ASP A 74 -18.62 -11.05 5.29
N ALA A 75 -19.71 -10.33 5.59
CA ALA A 75 -20.97 -10.91 6.06
C ALA A 75 -21.86 -11.53 4.94
N GLY A 76 -21.47 -11.47 3.66
CA GLY A 76 -22.19 -12.10 2.56
C GLY A 76 -22.11 -11.37 1.22
N ASN A 77 -22.84 -11.88 0.22
CA ASN A 77 -22.77 -11.42 -1.18
C ASN A 77 -23.68 -10.21 -1.49
N LYS A 78 -24.06 -9.43 -0.49
CA LYS A 78 -24.86 -8.23 -0.73
C LYS A 78 -23.96 -7.14 -1.35
N HIS A 79 -24.41 -6.57 -2.45
CA HIS A 79 -23.78 -5.40 -3.07
C HIS A 79 -24.32 -4.13 -2.41
N TYR A 80 -23.40 -3.26 -1.97
CA TYR A 80 -23.69 -1.93 -1.47
C TYR A 80 -23.30 -0.93 -2.56
N ASN A 81 -24.31 -0.39 -3.23
CA ASN A 81 -24.12 0.27 -4.52
C ASN A 81 -23.50 1.66 -4.41
N PHE A 82 -22.89 2.10 -5.50
CA PHE A 82 -22.49 3.49 -5.73
C PHE A 82 -23.67 4.46 -5.58
N ILE A 83 -23.38 5.63 -5.01
CA ILE A 83 -24.33 6.74 -4.85
C ILE A 83 -23.85 7.98 -5.61
N LYS A 84 -22.59 8.39 -5.38
CA LYS A 84 -21.97 9.54 -6.05
C LYS A 84 -20.44 9.51 -5.92
N ALA A 85 -19.76 10.33 -6.72
CA ALA A 85 -18.33 10.59 -6.57
C ALA A 85 -18.05 12.11 -6.49
N GLU A 86 -16.92 12.46 -5.88
CA GLU A 86 -16.42 13.85 -5.80
C GLU A 86 -14.94 13.86 -6.21
N GLY A 87 -14.55 14.74 -7.13
CA GLY A 87 -13.15 14.92 -7.55
C GLY A 87 -12.68 13.99 -8.67
N VAL A 88 -13.56 13.18 -9.26
CA VAL A 88 -13.28 12.31 -10.42
C VAL A 88 -14.44 12.33 -11.40
N ALA A 89 -14.17 12.10 -12.68
CA ALA A 89 -15.20 11.91 -13.70
C ALA A 89 -15.91 10.55 -13.51
N VAL A 90 -17.22 10.51 -13.73
CA VAL A 90 -18.02 9.27 -13.68
C VAL A 90 -18.57 8.97 -15.07
N ALA A 91 -18.36 7.75 -15.56
CA ALA A 91 -18.84 7.33 -16.88
C ALA A 91 -20.38 7.50 -16.99
N PRO A 92 -20.91 7.99 -18.12
CA PRO A 92 -20.24 8.20 -19.41
C PRO A 92 -19.64 9.60 -19.62
N GLU A 93 -19.45 10.40 -18.56
CA GLU A 93 -18.87 11.74 -18.68
C GLU A 93 -17.41 11.71 -19.18
N THR A 94 -16.88 12.88 -19.56
CA THR A 94 -15.50 13.06 -20.02
C THR A 94 -14.50 12.74 -18.90
N ARG A 95 -13.46 11.99 -19.25
CA ARG A 95 -12.38 11.55 -18.35
C ARG A 95 -11.70 12.72 -17.62
N HIS A 96 -11.23 12.49 -16.40
CA HIS A 96 -10.37 13.44 -15.70
C HIS A 96 -8.92 13.23 -16.16
N THR A 97 -8.38 14.19 -16.92
CA THR A 97 -7.01 14.11 -17.44
C THR A 97 -6.02 14.77 -16.49
N LEU A 98 -4.99 14.03 -16.13
CA LEU A 98 -3.81 14.51 -15.42
C LEU A 98 -2.77 14.96 -16.44
N THR A 99 -2.15 16.11 -16.23
CA THR A 99 -1.34 16.76 -17.28
C THR A 99 0.03 16.12 -17.40
N LYS A 100 0.68 15.84 -16.26
CA LYS A 100 2.05 15.34 -16.19
C LYS A 100 2.13 14.01 -15.45
N ALA A 101 3.10 13.19 -15.82
CA ALA A 101 3.49 12.02 -15.03
C ALA A 101 3.82 12.43 -13.59
N GLY A 102 3.35 11.64 -12.63
CA GLY A 102 3.47 11.92 -11.19
C GLY A 102 2.39 12.84 -10.63
N ASP A 103 1.56 13.49 -11.47
CA ASP A 103 0.39 14.22 -11.00
C ASP A 103 -0.54 13.27 -10.23
N LYS A 104 -1.22 13.83 -9.24
CA LYS A 104 -2.12 13.08 -8.36
C LYS A 104 -3.51 13.70 -8.36
N VAL A 105 -4.52 12.85 -8.48
CA VAL A 105 -5.92 13.21 -8.23
C VAL A 105 -6.43 12.46 -7.00
N SER A 106 -6.94 13.22 -6.03
CA SER A 106 -7.58 12.68 -4.84
C SER A 106 -9.10 12.80 -5.00
N PHE A 107 -9.81 11.68 -4.89
CA PHE A 107 -11.26 11.65 -5.08
C PHE A 107 -11.96 10.77 -4.05
N LYS A 108 -13.27 10.99 -3.89
CA LYS A 108 -14.12 10.24 -2.97
C LYS A 108 -15.22 9.52 -3.74
N VAL A 109 -15.54 8.31 -3.31
CA VAL A 109 -16.65 7.52 -3.80
C VAL A 109 -17.57 7.19 -2.63
N TYR A 110 -18.85 7.48 -2.80
CA TYR A 110 -19.89 7.29 -1.81
C TYR A 110 -20.70 6.06 -2.18
N PHE A 111 -20.89 5.17 -1.21
CA PHE A 111 -21.64 3.94 -1.33
C PHE A 111 -22.78 3.89 -0.33
N GLU A 112 -23.73 2.99 -0.57
CA GLU A 112 -24.69 2.56 0.44
C GLU A 112 -23.98 2.16 1.73
N LYS A 113 -24.61 2.46 2.85
CA LYS A 113 -24.05 2.16 4.16
C LYS A 113 -23.89 0.65 4.36
N ILE A 114 -22.67 0.25 4.68
CA ILE A 114 -22.36 -1.11 5.13
C ILE A 114 -22.73 -1.31 6.62
N PRO A 115 -22.97 -2.55 7.08
CA PRO A 115 -23.27 -2.85 8.47
C PRO A 115 -22.17 -2.35 9.43
N ALA A 116 -22.57 -1.94 10.63
CA ALA A 116 -21.59 -1.57 11.65
C ALA A 116 -20.79 -2.82 12.08
N GLY A 117 -19.48 -2.67 12.24
CA GLY A 117 -18.61 -3.76 12.65
C GLY A 117 -18.16 -4.68 11.52
N THR A 118 -18.44 -4.34 10.25
CA THR A 118 -17.81 -4.98 9.09
C THR A 118 -16.29 -4.93 9.24
N LYS A 119 -15.64 -6.09 9.07
CA LYS A 119 -14.20 -6.25 9.28
C LYS A 119 -13.41 -6.05 8.00
N SER A 120 -13.97 -6.45 6.87
CA SER A 120 -13.35 -6.27 5.58
C SER A 120 -14.37 -6.02 4.49
N ILE A 121 -13.93 -5.31 3.45
CA ILE A 121 -14.72 -5.08 2.24
C ILE A 121 -13.90 -5.40 1.00
N ASP A 122 -14.61 -5.79 -0.05
CA ASP A 122 -14.13 -5.71 -1.42
C ASP A 122 -14.77 -4.49 -2.07
N ILE A 123 -14.01 -3.78 -2.88
CA ILE A 123 -14.46 -2.69 -3.75
C ILE A 123 -14.33 -3.23 -5.16
N ILE A 124 -15.45 -3.37 -5.87
CA ILE A 124 -15.47 -4.03 -7.19
C ILE A 124 -16.14 -3.09 -8.17
N GLU A 125 -15.38 -2.62 -9.16
CA GLU A 125 -15.90 -1.83 -10.26
C GLU A 125 -16.43 -2.70 -11.39
N HIS A 126 -15.72 -3.79 -11.71
CA HIS A 126 -16.15 -4.76 -12.69
C HIS A 126 -15.39 -6.08 -12.52
N ALA A 127 -16.09 -7.21 -12.54
CA ALA A 127 -15.45 -8.52 -12.47
C ALA A 127 -14.75 -8.89 -13.79
N GLY A 128 -13.50 -9.33 -13.73
CA GLY A 128 -12.72 -9.75 -14.90
C GLY A 128 -11.66 -8.75 -15.34
N LYS A 129 -10.82 -9.16 -16.28
CA LYS A 129 -9.75 -8.32 -16.85
C LYS A 129 -10.24 -7.65 -18.11
N ARG A 130 -9.82 -6.40 -18.33
CA ARG A 130 -9.97 -5.77 -19.64
C ARG A 130 -8.83 -6.22 -20.55
N ASP A 131 -9.14 -6.41 -21.83
CA ASP A 131 -8.15 -6.73 -22.86
C ASP A 131 -7.36 -5.48 -23.31
N ASP A 132 -7.80 -4.28 -22.94
CA ASP A 132 -7.17 -3.01 -23.31
C ASP A 132 -6.06 -2.55 -22.35
N GLY A 133 -5.71 -3.39 -21.36
CA GLY A 133 -4.65 -3.11 -20.39
C GLY A 133 -5.01 -2.04 -19.35
N ILE A 134 -6.27 -1.61 -19.30
CA ILE A 134 -6.76 -0.68 -18.28
C ILE A 134 -7.24 -1.48 -17.07
N SER A 135 -6.72 -1.16 -15.88
CA SER A 135 -7.17 -1.78 -14.64
C SER A 135 -8.46 -1.14 -14.15
N PHE A 136 -9.41 -1.97 -13.72
CA PHE A 136 -10.59 -1.53 -12.98
C PHE A 136 -10.22 -1.15 -11.55
N PHE A 137 -11.08 -0.37 -10.90
CA PHE A 137 -11.01 -0.06 -9.46
C PHE A 137 -11.46 -1.24 -8.60
N ASN A 138 -10.78 -2.38 -8.75
CA ASN A 138 -10.99 -3.57 -7.93
C ASN A 138 -9.95 -3.65 -6.81
N PHE A 139 -10.41 -3.70 -5.56
CA PHE A 139 -9.61 -3.85 -4.36
C PHE A 139 -10.24 -4.91 -3.46
N TYR A 140 -9.52 -5.99 -3.19
CA TYR A 140 -10.02 -7.14 -2.45
C TYR A 140 -9.38 -7.22 -1.07
N GLY A 141 -10.19 -7.61 -0.08
CA GLY A 141 -9.77 -7.80 1.29
C GLY A 141 -9.26 -6.52 1.94
N VAL A 142 -9.95 -5.40 1.73
CA VAL A 142 -9.63 -4.12 2.39
C VAL A 142 -9.97 -4.23 3.87
N ASP A 143 -8.96 -4.14 4.75
CA ASP A 143 -9.13 -4.26 6.20
C ASP A 143 -9.76 -2.99 6.77
N LEU A 144 -10.89 -3.12 7.45
CA LEU A 144 -11.56 -2.02 8.15
C LEU A 144 -11.24 -1.98 9.65
N THR A 145 -10.43 -2.88 10.17
CA THR A 145 -10.15 -3.00 11.61
C THR A 145 -8.90 -2.25 12.05
N HIS A 146 -7.96 -1.97 11.14
CA HIS A 146 -6.70 -1.28 11.46
C HIS A 146 -6.40 -0.13 10.51
N SER A 147 -6.00 1.02 11.07
CA SER A 147 -5.40 2.10 10.29
C SER A 147 -3.89 1.95 10.24
N ASN A 148 -3.29 2.15 9.07
CA ASN A 148 -1.83 2.23 8.95
C ASN A 148 -1.36 3.70 8.98
N ALA A 149 -0.11 3.91 9.41
CA ALA A 149 0.55 5.19 9.21
C ALA A 149 0.74 5.43 7.71
N SER A 150 0.54 6.68 7.25
CA SER A 150 0.67 7.08 5.84
C SER A 150 1.88 6.44 5.17
N ALA A 151 1.68 5.79 4.03
CA ALA A 151 2.76 5.60 3.07
C ALA A 151 3.13 7.00 2.51
N GLN A 152 4.11 7.63 3.17
CA GLN A 152 4.71 8.95 2.94
C GLN A 152 4.04 10.15 3.64
N GLU A 153 4.60 10.54 4.79
CA GLU A 153 5.34 11.80 4.97
C GLU A 153 6.22 11.64 6.22
N VAL A 154 7.42 11.08 6.06
CA VAL A 154 8.48 11.31 7.04
C VAL A 154 8.90 12.76 6.82
N LYS A 155 8.55 13.67 7.73
CA LYS A 155 9.21 14.98 7.80
C LYS A 155 10.70 14.71 8.03
N ILE A 156 11.49 14.71 6.97
CA ILE A 156 12.94 14.77 7.04
C ILE A 156 13.27 16.17 7.53
N THR A 157 13.31 16.34 8.85
CA THR A 157 13.91 17.53 9.45
C THR A 157 15.41 17.41 9.25
N GLU A 158 15.98 18.32 8.46
CA GLU A 158 17.39 18.43 8.06
C GLU A 158 17.97 17.30 7.19
N VAL A 159 17.82 17.45 5.88
CA VAL A 159 18.88 17.01 4.95
C VAL A 159 20.03 18.00 5.10
N VAL A 160 21.05 17.65 5.89
CA VAL A 160 22.37 18.28 5.73
C VAL A 160 22.87 17.82 4.37
N LEU A 161 22.73 18.69 3.37
CA LEU A 161 23.32 18.49 2.05
C LEU A 161 24.83 18.39 2.23
N ALA A 162 25.37 17.17 2.13
CA ALA A 162 26.79 17.02 1.89
C ALA A 162 27.12 17.82 0.61
N PRO A 163 28.22 18.60 0.60
CA PRO A 163 28.56 19.42 -0.55
C PRO A 163 28.69 18.55 -1.81
N PRO A 164 28.25 19.04 -2.98
CA PRO A 164 28.29 18.27 -4.21
C PRO A 164 29.74 17.86 -4.55
N PRO A 165 29.97 16.62 -5.03
CA PRO A 165 31.30 16.20 -5.44
C PRO A 165 31.80 17.01 -6.64
N ALA A 166 33.10 17.34 -6.62
CA ALA A 166 33.75 18.14 -7.65
C ALA A 166 33.66 17.48 -9.04
N THR A 167 33.32 18.28 -10.05
CA THR A 167 33.34 17.90 -11.47
C THR A 167 34.77 17.64 -11.91
N ILE A 168 35.06 16.45 -12.46
CA ILE A 168 36.31 16.19 -13.18
C ILE A 168 36.01 16.29 -14.68
N GLN A 169 36.66 17.23 -15.35
CA GLN A 169 36.76 17.26 -16.82
C GLN A 169 37.75 16.17 -17.25
N ILE A 170 37.37 15.33 -18.21
CA ILE A 170 38.29 14.40 -18.87
C ILE A 170 38.37 14.82 -20.33
N ASP A 171 39.55 15.32 -20.71
CA ASP A 171 39.93 15.64 -22.09
C ASP A 171 39.93 14.38 -22.96
N GLY A 172 39.56 14.57 -24.22
CA GLY A 172 39.25 13.51 -25.17
C GLY A 172 40.42 12.60 -25.51
N ASP A 173 40.17 11.30 -25.49
CA ASP A 173 40.36 10.43 -26.65
C ASP A 173 39.74 9.05 -26.37
N SER A 174 39.08 8.49 -27.38
CA SER A 174 38.42 7.18 -27.32
C SER A 174 39.45 6.04 -27.43
N VAL A 175 39.59 5.24 -26.38
CA VAL A 175 40.39 3.99 -26.40
C VAL A 175 39.46 2.78 -26.12
N PRO A 176 39.58 1.65 -26.84
CA PRO A 176 38.71 0.50 -26.64
C PRO A 176 39.01 -0.18 -25.29
N VAL A 177 37.96 -0.53 -24.56
CA VAL A 177 38.06 -1.15 -23.22
C VAL A 177 38.51 -2.60 -23.34
N ASP A 178 39.79 -2.86 -23.01
CA ASP A 178 40.27 -4.18 -22.62
C ASP A 178 39.84 -4.48 -21.17
N THR A 179 39.37 -5.71 -20.97
CA THR A 179 38.89 -6.33 -19.73
C THR A 179 39.87 -6.31 -18.54
N SER A 180 41.09 -5.82 -18.72
CA SER A 180 42.08 -5.59 -17.67
C SER A 180 41.88 -4.27 -16.88
N GLY A 181 41.09 -3.32 -17.41
CA GLY A 181 40.84 -2.02 -16.76
C GLY A 181 39.82 -2.04 -15.60
N LEU A 182 38.92 -3.04 -15.56
CA LEU A 182 37.84 -3.10 -14.56
C LEU A 182 38.36 -3.45 -13.15
N SER A 183 39.43 -4.23 -13.04
CA SER A 183 40.06 -4.61 -11.76
C SER A 183 40.82 -3.44 -11.11
N GLY A 184 41.45 -2.58 -11.92
CA GLY A 184 42.10 -1.36 -11.45
C GLY A 184 41.07 -0.30 -11.01
N LEU A 185 39.95 -0.21 -11.72
CA LEU A 185 38.85 0.68 -11.39
C LEU A 185 38.15 0.24 -10.08
N MET A 186 37.90 -1.05 -9.83
CA MET A 186 37.31 -1.49 -8.54
C MET A 186 38.21 -1.19 -7.33
N SER A 187 39.53 -1.15 -7.52
CA SER A 187 40.49 -0.91 -6.43
C SER A 187 40.56 0.55 -6.00
N SER A 188 40.37 1.50 -6.93
CA SER A 188 40.35 2.94 -6.64
C SER A 188 39.05 3.42 -6.00
N PHE A 189 37.96 2.64 -6.12
CA PHE A 189 36.68 2.91 -5.46
C PHE A 189 36.50 2.21 -4.10
N GLY A 190 37.51 1.48 -3.61
CA GLY A 190 37.42 0.66 -2.39
C GLY A 190 36.85 1.40 -1.16
N PRO A 191 37.40 2.57 -0.74
CA PRO A 191 36.89 3.30 0.42
C PRO A 191 35.47 3.85 0.23
N MET A 192 35.12 4.23 -1.00
CA MET A 192 33.78 4.74 -1.35
C MET A 192 32.75 3.61 -1.40
N TYR A 193 33.13 2.44 -1.92
CA TYR A 193 32.28 1.26 -1.90
C TYR A 193 32.06 0.75 -0.47
N ALA A 194 33.10 0.78 0.37
CA ALA A 194 32.99 0.42 1.78
C ALA A 194 32.02 1.31 2.56
N SER A 195 32.03 2.63 2.32
CA SER A 195 31.09 3.55 2.97
C SER A 195 29.65 3.38 2.47
N MET A 196 29.48 3.09 1.18
CA MET A 196 28.18 2.77 0.58
C MET A 196 27.60 1.48 1.16
N VAL A 197 28.38 0.40 1.20
CA VAL A 197 27.97 -0.90 1.78
C VAL A 197 27.64 -0.75 3.27
N LYS A 198 28.45 0.00 4.02
CA LYS A 198 28.18 0.28 5.43
C LYS A 198 26.86 1.03 5.62
N SER A 199 26.62 2.09 4.84
CA SER A 199 25.36 2.86 4.90
C SER A 199 24.14 1.97 4.59
N MET A 200 24.26 1.10 3.59
CA MET A 200 23.22 0.14 3.24
C MET A 200 22.96 -0.87 4.37
N MET A 201 24.01 -1.40 5.00
CA MET A 201 23.89 -2.31 6.15
C MET A 201 23.26 -1.63 7.37
N ASP A 202 23.66 -0.40 7.68
CA ASP A 202 23.12 0.37 8.80
C ASP A 202 21.63 0.70 8.59
N ALA A 203 21.23 1.03 7.36
CA ALA A 203 19.84 1.25 6.98
C ALA A 203 19.00 -0.04 7.12
N GLN A 204 19.53 -1.17 6.64
CA GLN A 204 18.86 -2.46 6.75
C GLN A 204 18.71 -2.91 8.22
N LEU A 205 19.76 -2.74 9.02
CA LEU A 205 19.72 -3.05 10.45
C LEU A 205 18.72 -2.16 11.20
N SER A 206 18.67 -0.87 10.85
CA SER A 206 17.72 0.07 11.44
C SER A 206 16.27 -0.26 11.08
N PHE A 207 16.02 -0.69 9.83
CA PHE A 207 14.72 -1.18 9.39
C PHE A 207 14.25 -2.39 10.22
N TYR A 208 15.13 -3.37 10.43
CA TYR A 208 14.79 -4.57 11.22
C TYR A 208 14.64 -4.30 12.72
N LYS A 209 15.31 -3.28 13.27
CA LYS A 209 15.19 -2.88 14.68
C LYS A 209 13.89 -2.16 15.00
N GLN A 210 13.10 -1.76 14.01
CA GLN A 210 11.81 -1.14 14.26
C GLN A 210 10.87 -2.11 15.01
N PRO A 211 10.16 -1.64 16.05
CA PRO A 211 9.28 -2.50 16.84
C PRO A 211 8.20 -3.14 15.96
N GLY A 212 8.06 -4.45 16.06
CA GLY A 212 7.08 -5.24 15.29
C GLY A 212 7.55 -5.75 13.93
N LYS A 213 8.63 -5.20 13.33
CA LYS A 213 9.09 -5.63 12.00
C LYS A 213 9.61 -7.06 11.97
N ILE A 214 10.37 -7.48 12.97
CA ILE A 214 10.80 -8.89 13.11
C ILE A 214 9.59 -9.83 13.23
N THR A 215 8.55 -9.42 13.95
CA THR A 215 7.32 -10.21 14.11
C THR A 215 6.55 -10.31 12.79
N GLU A 216 6.47 -9.23 12.02
CA GLU A 216 5.86 -9.19 10.70
C GLU A 216 6.61 -10.10 9.71
N LEU A 217 7.95 -10.05 9.72
CA LEU A 217 8.80 -10.92 8.90
C LEU A 217 8.67 -12.39 9.28
N ALA A 218 8.55 -12.70 10.57
CA ALA A 218 8.31 -14.07 11.04
C ALA A 218 6.94 -14.58 10.58
N LYS A 219 5.90 -13.74 10.64
CA LYS A 219 4.56 -14.08 10.15
C LYS A 219 4.56 -14.30 8.63
N LEU A 220 5.22 -13.44 7.86
CA LEU A 220 5.33 -13.56 6.42
C LEU A 220 6.05 -14.86 6.02
N ASN A 221 7.21 -15.16 6.62
CA ASN A 221 7.93 -16.40 6.34
C ASN A 221 7.13 -17.65 6.73
N LYS A 222 6.40 -17.60 7.84
CA LYS A 222 5.51 -18.70 8.24
C LYS A 222 4.37 -18.89 7.24
N GLN A 223 3.72 -17.82 6.80
CA GLN A 223 2.65 -17.89 5.80
C GLN A 223 3.17 -18.43 4.48
N TYR A 224 4.35 -18.01 4.05
CA TYR A 224 4.99 -18.51 2.83
C TYR A 224 5.35 -19.99 2.95
N TYR A 225 5.88 -20.44 4.09
CA TYR A 225 6.10 -21.86 4.38
C TYR A 225 4.82 -22.68 4.34
N ASP A 226 3.78 -22.22 5.04
CA ASP A 226 2.48 -22.92 5.10
C ASP A 226 1.85 -23.03 3.70
N ALA A 227 2.02 -22.01 2.86
CA ALA A 227 1.57 -22.03 1.46
C ALA A 227 2.36 -23.06 0.62
N LEU A 228 3.68 -23.09 0.72
CA LEU A 228 4.51 -24.07 -0.01
C LEU A 228 4.13 -25.51 0.38
N VAL A 229 3.96 -25.79 1.67
CA VAL A 229 3.54 -27.12 2.13
C VAL A 229 2.15 -27.48 1.61
N LYS A 230 1.23 -26.51 1.55
CA LYS A 230 -0.12 -26.72 1.01
C LYS A 230 -0.13 -27.02 -0.50
N GLU A 231 0.77 -26.40 -1.26
CA GLU A 231 0.93 -26.63 -2.70
C GLU A 231 1.68 -27.94 -3.03
N GLY A 232 1.99 -28.77 -2.02
CA GLY A 232 2.52 -30.11 -2.19
C GLY A 232 4.05 -30.22 -2.10
N PHE A 233 4.75 -29.15 -1.72
CA PHE A 233 6.17 -29.22 -1.40
C PHE A 233 6.40 -29.95 -0.09
N THR A 234 7.47 -30.76 -0.03
CA THR A 234 7.92 -31.35 1.23
C THR A 234 8.42 -30.26 2.18
N LYS A 235 8.45 -30.54 3.49
CA LYS A 235 8.90 -29.57 4.50
C LYS A 235 10.35 -29.13 4.23
N GLU A 236 11.16 -30.07 3.78
CA GLU A 236 12.57 -29.88 3.45
C GLU A 236 12.73 -29.00 2.19
N GLU A 237 11.87 -29.18 1.17
CA GLU A 237 11.85 -28.33 -0.03
C GLU A 237 11.36 -26.92 0.29
N ALA A 238 10.30 -26.79 1.09
CA ALA A 238 9.76 -25.50 1.51
C ALA A 238 10.80 -24.70 2.32
N LEU A 239 11.51 -25.35 3.25
CA LEU A 239 12.60 -24.72 4.00
C LEU A 239 13.77 -24.32 3.09
N LYS A 240 14.11 -25.16 2.12
CA LYS A 240 15.16 -24.85 1.13
C LYS A 240 14.77 -23.62 0.31
N ILE A 241 13.55 -23.55 -0.20
CA ILE A 241 13.04 -22.41 -0.98
C ILE A 241 13.09 -21.11 -0.17
N ILE A 242 12.64 -21.12 1.08
CA ILE A 242 12.63 -19.92 1.94
C ILE A 242 14.05 -19.42 2.24
N THR A 243 15.02 -20.33 2.35
CA THR A 243 16.41 -20.00 2.70
C THR A 243 17.26 -19.65 1.46
N THR A 244 16.94 -20.20 0.28
CA THR A 244 17.64 -19.88 -0.98
C THR A 244 17.05 -18.65 -1.67
N GLU A 245 15.72 -18.59 -1.80
CA GLU A 245 14.93 -17.57 -2.51
C GLU A 245 14.08 -16.77 -1.52
N SER A 246 14.73 -16.25 -0.47
CA SER A 246 14.04 -15.42 0.51
C SER A 246 13.38 -14.25 -0.22
N LEU A 247 12.12 -13.95 0.10
CA LEU A 247 11.35 -12.83 -0.48
C LEU A 247 11.97 -11.45 -0.21
N LEU A 248 13.01 -11.41 0.63
CA LEU A 248 13.83 -10.24 0.89
C LEU A 248 15.13 -10.33 0.10
N PRO A 249 15.62 -9.21 -0.46
CA PRO A 249 16.94 -9.18 -1.06
C PRO A 249 17.97 -9.63 -0.02
N LYS A 250 18.66 -10.74 -0.32
CA LYS A 250 19.82 -11.17 0.48
C LYS A 250 20.78 -9.99 0.49
N ALA A 251 21.11 -9.49 1.69
CA ALA A 251 22.33 -8.73 1.86
C ALA A 251 23.42 -9.60 1.24
N ALA A 252 24.12 -9.09 0.22
CA ALA A 252 25.19 -9.80 -0.45
C ALA A 252 26.17 -10.23 0.64
N ALA A 253 26.06 -11.48 1.05
CA ALA A 253 27.05 -12.12 1.89
C ALA A 253 28.26 -12.24 0.99
N THR A 254 29.16 -11.26 1.08
CA THR A 254 30.53 -11.40 0.64
C THR A 254 31.06 -12.65 1.35
N SER A 255 31.06 -13.77 0.65
CA SER A 255 31.77 -14.95 1.10
C SER A 255 33.25 -14.59 1.02
N GLY A 256 33.83 -14.20 2.16
CA GLY A 256 35.26 -14.27 2.35
C GLY A 256 35.66 -15.74 2.32
N LYS A 257 36.34 -16.15 1.24
CA LYS A 257 37.33 -17.21 1.28
C LYS A 257 38.70 -16.55 1.19
#